data_AF-A0A1C5IYS4-F1
#
_entry.id   AF-A0A1C5IYS4-F1
#
_cell.length_a   1.000
_cell.length_b   1.000
_cell.length_c   1.000
_cell.angle_alpha   90.00
_cell.angle_beta   90.00
_cell.angle_gamma   90.00
#
_symmetry.space_group_name_H-M   'P 1'
#
loop_
_entity.id
_entity.type
_entity.pdbx_description
1 polymer ?
#
loop_
_entity_poly.entity_id
_entity_poly.type
_entity_poly.pdbx_seq_one_letter_code
_entity_poly.pdbx_strand_id
1 'polypeptide(L)' 'MGVRNYLIEGVSGTGKTSVCKELQRRGYHAINGDRELAYQGDPETGEPLDGLGHEHHIWRGMT' A
#
# COMPACT_ATOMS: atom_id res chain seq x y z
N MET A 1 18.23 14.54 -5.91
CA MET A 1 18.53 14.40 -4.47
C MET A 1 17.78 13.19 -3.98
N GLY A 2 18.44 12.19 -3.38
CA GLY A 2 17.77 10.96 -2.95
C GLY A 2 16.82 11.22 -1.78
N VAL A 3 15.61 10.67 -1.84
CA VAL A 3 14.63 10.72 -0.76
C VAL A 3 14.73 9.42 0.05
N ARG A 4 14.71 9.52 1.38
CA ARG A 4 14.70 8.34 2.25
C ARG A 4 13.25 7.94 2.51
N ASN A 5 12.91 6.71 2.13
CA ASN A 5 11.61 6.11 2.39
C ASN A 5 11.69 5.14 3.57
N TYR A 6 10.60 4.98 4.30
CA TYR A 6 10.46 4.03 5.40
C TYR A 6 9.28 3.11 5.13
N LEU A 7 9.49 1.81 5.31
CA LEU A 7 8.45 0.80 5.23
C LEU A 7 8.02 0.41 6.65
N ILE A 8 6.72 0.43 6.94
CA ILE A 8 6.15 0.08 8.24
C ILE A 8 5.44 -1.26 8.10
N GLU A 9 6.13 -2.33 8.50
CA GLU A 9 5.63 -3.71 8.41
C GLU A 9 5.07 -4.24 9.74
N GLY A 10 4.33 -5.35 9.63
CA GLY A 10 3.79 -6.08 10.78
C GLY A 10 2.65 -7.02 10.39
N VAL A 11 2.34 -7.99 11.24
CA VAL A 11 1.22 -8.93 11.00
C VAL A 11 -0.15 -8.22 10.97
N SER A 12 -1.20 -8.93 10.58
CA SER A 12 -2.56 -8.37 10.59
C SER A 12 -2.99 -7.96 12.01
N GLY A 13 -3.74 -6.86 12.13
CA GLY A 13 -4.23 -6.37 13.41
C GLY A 13 -3.22 -5.60 14.29
N THR A 14 -1.96 -5.41 13.87
CA THR A 14 -0.94 -4.69 14.69
C THR A 14 -1.05 -3.17 14.67
N GLY A 15 -2.01 -2.60 13.93
CA GLY A 15 -2.25 -1.15 13.91
C GLY A 15 -1.50 -0.36 12.84
N LYS A 16 -0.94 -0.99 11.80
CA LYS A 16 -0.29 -0.31 10.66
C LYS A 16 -1.15 0.83 10.08
N THR A 17 -2.45 0.59 9.87
CA THR A 17 -3.41 1.60 9.39
C THR A 17 -3.51 2.80 10.34
N SER A 18 -3.51 2.57 11.66
CA SER A 18 -3.56 3.64 12.66
C SER A 18 -2.28 4.48 12.62
N VAL A 19 -1.11 3.84 12.49
CA VAL A 19 0.17 4.54 12.35
C VAL A 19 0.19 5.40 11.08
N CYS A 20 -0.26 4.87 9.94
CA CYS A 20 -0.34 5.62 8.68
C CYS A 20 -1.20 6.89 8.82
N LYS A 21 -2.40 6.76 9.41
CA LYS A 21 -3.29 7.90 9.66
C LYS A 21 -2.66 8.95 10.57
N GLU A 22 -1.98 8.53 11.63
CA GLU A 22 -1.30 9.47 12.53
C GLU A 22 -0.12 10.18 11.88
N LEU A 23 0.63 9.51 11.00
CA LEU A 23 1.68 10.14 10.21
C LEU A 23 1.11 11.20 9.26
N GLN A 24 0.04 10.87 8.53
CA GLN A 24 -0.68 11.82 7.68
C GLN A 24 -1.20 13.02 8.49
N ARG A 25 -1.83 12.78 9.65
CA ARG A 25 -2.32 13.83 10.56
C ARG A 25 -1.21 14.78 11.04
N ARG A 26 0.01 14.26 11.18
CA ARG A 26 1.20 15.04 11.58
C ARG A 26 1.91 15.72 10.39
N GLY A 27 1.39 15.57 9.18
CA GLY A 27 1.92 16.22 7.97
C GLY A 27 3.01 15.44 7.25
N TYR A 28 3.25 14.17 7.60
CA TYR A 28 4.17 13.31 6.85
C TYR A 28 3.49 12.76 5.60
N HIS A 29 4.25 12.63 4.51
CA HIS A 29 3.83 11.88 3.33
C HIS A 29 3.88 10.38 3.64
N ALA A 30 2.73 9.80 3.99
CA ALA A 30 2.57 8.38 4.26
C ALA A 30 1.42 7.83 3.42
N ILE A 31 1.61 6.62 2.89
CA ILE A 31 0.72 5.95 1.94
C ILE A 31 0.33 4.60 2.53
N ASN A 32 -0.97 4.28 2.55
CA ASN A 32 -1.43 2.97 2.95
C ASN A 32 -1.28 1.97 1.79
N GLY A 33 -0.31 1.06 1.90
CA GLY A 33 -0.03 0.09 0.85
C GLY A 33 -1.23 -0.77 0.42
N ASP A 34 -2.05 -1.22 1.37
CA ASP A 34 -3.19 -2.11 1.09
C ASP A 34 -4.35 -1.41 0.35
N ARG A 35 -4.40 -0.07 0.36
CA ARG A 35 -5.54 0.70 -0.18
C ARG A 35 -5.16 1.63 -1.32
N GLU A 36 -3.97 2.21 -1.22
CA GLU A 36 -3.52 3.29 -2.09
C GLU A 36 -2.49 2.81 -3.12
N LEU A 37 -1.82 1.68 -2.85
CA LEU A 37 -0.83 1.08 -3.77
C LEU A 37 -1.26 -0.27 -4.31
N ALA A 38 -2.17 -0.98 -3.63
CA ALA A 38 -2.75 -2.20 -4.14
C ALA A 38 -3.66 -1.89 -5.33
N TYR A 39 -3.12 -2.06 -6.55
CA TYR A 39 -3.94 -2.21 -7.74
C TYR A 39 -4.58 -3.60 -7.70
N GLN A 40 -5.91 -3.65 -7.61
CA GLN A 40 -6.65 -4.90 -7.73
C GLN A 40 -6.80 -5.25 -9.20
N GLY A 41 -5.91 -6.12 -9.66
CA GLY A 41 -5.94 -6.64 -11.01
C GLY A 41 -5.25 -7.98 -11.10
N ASP A 42 -5.33 -8.56 -12.27
CA ASP A 42 -4.69 -9.83 -12.58
C ASP A 42 -3.16 -9.63 -12.69
N PRO A 43 -2.35 -10.37 -11.90
CA PRO A 43 -0.90 -10.14 -11.83
C PRO A 43 -0.16 -10.45 -13.13
N GLU A 44 -0.75 -11.21 -14.04
CA GLU A 44 -0.14 -11.59 -15.32
C GLU A 44 -0.51 -10.61 -16.43
N THR A 45 -1.74 -10.10 -16.42
CA THR A 45 -2.30 -9.27 -17.51
C THR A 45 -2.44 -7.80 -17.14
N GLY A 46 -2.55 -7.47 -15.85
CA GLY A 46 -2.78 -6.12 -15.35
C GLY A 46 -4.20 -5.60 -15.59
N GLU A 47 -5.14 -6.46 -16.00
CA GLU A 47 -6.55 -6.10 -16.17
C GLU A 47 -7.28 -6.02 -14.82
N PRO A 48 -8.29 -5.15 -14.66
CA PRO A 48 -9.09 -5.09 -13.44
C PRO A 48 -9.82 -6.42 -13.20
N LEU A 49 -9.71 -6.98 -12.00
CA LEU A 49 -10.49 -8.15 -11.59
C LEU A 49 -11.73 -7.71 -10.79
N ASP A 50 -12.89 -8.28 -11.10
CA ASP A 50 -14.10 -8.11 -10.31
C ASP A 50 -13.98 -8.91 -9.00
N GLY A 51 -13.50 -8.26 -7.93
CA GLY A 51 -13.54 -8.82 -6.58
C GLY A 51 -12.46 -8.31 -5.62
N LEU A 52 -12.84 -8.12 -4.35
CA LEU A 52 -11.96 -7.71 -3.24
C LEU A 52 -11.16 -8.90 -2.68
N GLY A 53 -10.46 -9.64 -3.54
CA GLY A 53 -9.59 -10.74 -3.12
C GLY A 53 -8.26 -10.23 -2.56
N HIS A 54 -7.89 -10.63 -1.34
CA HIS A 54 -6.62 -10.26 -0.70
C HIS A 54 -5.37 -10.70 -1.48
N GLU A 55 -5.53 -11.59 -2.46
CA GLU A 55 -4.48 -12.22 -3.25
C GLU A 55 -4.13 -11.50 -4.56
N HIS A 56 -4.75 -10.34 -4.85
CA HIS A 56 -4.56 -9.59 -6.09
C HIS A 56 -3.86 -8.23 -5.87
N HIS A 57 -2.88 -8.15 -4.97
CA HIS A 57 -2.13 -6.91 -4.75
C HIS A 57 -0.90 -6.87 -5.68
N ILE A 58 -1.03 -6.18 -6.81
CA ILE A 58 0.09 -5.95 -7.73
C ILE A 58 0.80 -4.65 -7.35
N TRP A 59 2.11 -4.72 -7.11
CA TRP A 59 2.95 -3.56 -6.80
C TRP A 59 3.81 -3.26 -8.03
N ARG A 60 3.41 -2.28 -8.86
CA ARG A 60 4.31 -1.77 -9.90
C ARG A 60 5.34 -0.86 -9.25
N GLY A 61 6.62 -1.24 -9.34
CA GLY A 61 7.73 -0.41 -8.87
C GLY A 61 7.73 0.94 -9.61
N MET A 62 7.80 2.03 -8.86
CA MET A 62 7.97 3.37 -9.42
C MET A 62 9.38 3.46 -10.03
N THR A 63 9.49 3.35 -11.35
CA THR A 63 10.68 3.75 -12.13
C THR A 63 10.68 5.23 -12.41
#